data_AF-A0A536U0M6-F1
#
_entry.id   AF-A0A536U0M6-F1
#
_cell.length_a   1.000
_cell.length_b   1.000
_cell.length_c   1.000
_cell.angle_alpha   90.00
_cell.angle_beta   90.00
_cell.angle_gamma   90.00
#
_symmetry.space_group_name_H-M   'P 1'
#
loop_
_entity.id
_entity.type
_entity.pdbx_description
1 polymer ?
#
loop_
_entity_poly.entity_id
_entity_poly.type
_entity_poly.pdbx_seq_one_letter_code
_entity_poly.pdbx_strand_id
1 'polypeptide(L)'
;MKKGFDAGLALFAAILPSGFILAQSQGLERKIWTLLDDGKAAYVSLAESDLRALGAGLDLPDGGRSITALAGKADGGAFDPRELARLPAQQLGYKADWIVERFRRYNLDWDITALRLTSLNPEAKNYPWFIIINGGAANFYEFYVDLKNRPGWAQYLAQKLNVMIVTIPGNFKYGGWDLPVLDARRQPAYLLDRDLSMDEYEMRNAIYTNSLILQGLKALVTRHTSGDILLIGHSTSGELSMLAYEDPDLRARLKGRYLGWGSGGPARLELLRKVRGKEIVARAGASSQAGKTPLHVLERRDPPSYARGYSGFLNPLYEAGMTHLQIAERWLAAEARRRPNFKQQLQNLEHGADLGEKAWVENEIESLLKRTGNPWRTAVEDVEKDLYATNFTRMDGFQRMVWTTAKLDRNHWNAEEPMRSIEVFIANEYRAKNPDAQVRLINWDLPMTHYGHLELPQQLAAAHYSVVRWLVRP
;
A
#
# COMPACT_ATOMS: atom_id res chain seq x y z
N MET A 1 -68.98 16.29 -16.56
CA MET A 1 -69.10 14.99 -15.85
C MET A 1 -67.71 14.51 -15.48
N LYS A 2 -67.47 14.30 -14.18
CA LYS A 2 -66.22 13.80 -13.60
C LYS A 2 -65.99 12.32 -13.97
N LYS A 3 -64.73 11.95 -14.19
CA LYS A 3 -64.03 10.65 -13.94
C LYS A 3 -62.62 10.85 -14.54
N GLY A 4 -61.50 10.88 -13.82
CA GLY A 4 -61.12 10.09 -12.66
C GLY A 4 -60.40 8.83 -13.14
N PHE A 5 -59.09 8.92 -13.39
CA PHE A 5 -58.21 7.75 -13.48
C PHE A 5 -56.88 8.04 -12.79
N ASP A 6 -56.59 7.15 -11.86
CA ASP A 6 -55.59 7.22 -10.82
C ASP A 6 -54.15 6.94 -11.29
N ALA A 7 -53.25 7.33 -10.39
CA ALA A 7 -51.83 7.06 -10.35
C ALA A 7 -51.46 5.57 -10.42
N GLY A 8 -50.25 5.29 -10.90
CA GLY A 8 -49.65 3.96 -10.78
C GLY A 8 -48.37 3.74 -11.58
N LEU A 9 -47.39 4.67 -11.53
CA LEU A 9 -46.05 4.35 -12.04
C LEU A 9 -45.31 3.53 -10.98
N ALA A 10 -45.41 2.20 -11.09
CA ALA A 10 -44.70 1.26 -10.23
C ALA A 10 -43.19 1.34 -10.49
N LEU A 11 -42.46 1.83 -9.50
CA LEU A 11 -41.01 1.75 -9.41
C LEU A 11 -40.63 0.28 -9.14
N PHE A 12 -40.34 -0.49 -10.19
CA PHE A 12 -39.73 -1.81 -10.05
C PHE A 12 -38.26 -1.65 -9.64
N ALA A 13 -38.02 -1.44 -8.34
CA ALA A 13 -36.75 -1.78 -7.74
C ALA A 13 -36.68 -3.32 -7.67
N ALA A 14 -35.84 -3.92 -8.51
CA ALA A 14 -35.55 -5.35 -8.44
C ALA A 14 -34.88 -5.67 -7.10
N ILE A 15 -35.68 -6.12 -6.13
CA ILE A 15 -35.19 -6.77 -4.92
C ILE A 15 -34.66 -8.14 -5.36
N LEU A 16 -33.38 -8.22 -5.70
CA LEU A 16 -32.71 -9.52 -5.78
C LEU A 16 -32.76 -10.12 -4.36
N PRO A 17 -33.31 -11.34 -4.18
CA PRO A 17 -33.35 -11.96 -2.86
C PRO A 17 -31.91 -12.16 -2.36
N SER A 18 -31.62 -11.74 -1.13
CA SER A 18 -30.28 -11.75 -0.53
C SER A 18 -29.56 -13.10 -0.61
N GLY A 19 -30.32 -14.21 -0.71
CA GLY A 19 -29.77 -15.55 -0.93
C GLY A 19 -29.10 -15.76 -2.29
N PHE A 20 -29.55 -15.10 -3.36
CA PHE A 20 -28.94 -15.21 -4.69
C PHE A 20 -27.58 -14.49 -4.73
N ILE A 21 -27.50 -13.33 -4.06
CA ILE A 21 -26.29 -12.52 -3.94
C ILE A 21 -25.21 -13.28 -3.15
N LEU A 22 -25.58 -13.91 -2.03
CA LEU A 22 -24.69 -14.75 -1.23
C LEU A 22 -24.19 -15.98 -1.98
N ALA A 23 -25.05 -16.64 -2.76
CA ALA A 23 -24.67 -17.80 -3.56
C ALA A 23 -23.66 -17.42 -4.66
N GLN A 24 -23.86 -16.28 -5.31
CA GLN A 24 -22.95 -15.77 -6.34
C GLN A 24 -21.58 -15.38 -5.74
N SER A 25 -21.55 -14.71 -4.58
CA SER A 25 -20.29 -14.36 -3.91
C SER A 25 -19.50 -15.59 -3.48
N GLN A 26 -20.19 -16.62 -2.96
CA GLN A 26 -19.55 -17.90 -2.61
C GLN A 26 -19.04 -18.64 -3.85
N GLY A 27 -19.75 -18.57 -4.99
CA GLY A 27 -19.30 -19.14 -6.25
C GLY A 27 -18.01 -18.51 -6.76
N LEU A 28 -17.91 -17.18 -6.74
CA LEU A 28 -16.71 -16.45 -7.17
C LEU A 28 -15.52 -16.68 -6.22
N GLU A 29 -15.76 -16.75 -4.92
CA GLU A 29 -14.73 -17.12 -3.95
C GLU A 29 -14.16 -18.51 -4.22
N ARG A 30 -15.03 -19.52 -4.39
CA ARG A 30 -14.60 -20.88 -4.74
C ARG A 30 -13.79 -20.89 -6.03
N LYS A 31 -14.17 -20.09 -7.02
CA LYS A 31 -13.43 -19.96 -8.28
C LYS A 31 -12.01 -19.42 -8.05
N ILE A 32 -11.83 -18.37 -7.24
CA ILE A 32 -10.50 -17.88 -6.86
C ILE A 32 -9.70 -18.99 -6.16
N TRP A 33 -10.31 -19.74 -5.24
CA TRP A 33 -9.62 -20.83 -4.55
C TRP A 33 -9.23 -21.98 -5.47
N THR A 34 -10.10 -22.38 -6.39
CA THR A 34 -9.79 -23.40 -7.40
C THR A 34 -8.62 -22.98 -8.27
N LEU A 35 -8.57 -21.70 -8.68
CA LEU A 35 -7.42 -21.16 -9.40
C LEU A 35 -6.14 -21.21 -8.56
N LEU A 36 -6.20 -20.79 -7.29
CA LEU A 36 -5.04 -20.83 -6.39
C LEU A 36 -4.62 -22.27 -6.01
N ASP A 37 -5.52 -23.24 -6.05
CA ASP A 37 -5.21 -24.64 -5.78
C ASP A 37 -4.49 -25.33 -6.96
N ASP A 38 -4.44 -24.72 -8.15
CA ASP A 38 -3.61 -25.17 -9.27
C ASP A 38 -2.12 -24.91 -8.99
N GLY A 39 -1.48 -25.89 -8.36
CA GLY A 39 -0.05 -25.83 -8.04
C GLY A 39 0.89 -26.05 -9.23
N LYS A 40 0.37 -26.41 -10.41
CA LYS A 40 1.19 -26.64 -11.62
C LYS A 40 1.31 -25.37 -12.47
N ALA A 41 0.33 -24.48 -12.38
CA ALA A 41 0.33 -23.24 -13.12
C ALA A 41 1.43 -22.27 -12.64
N ALA A 42 2.18 -21.68 -13.59
CA ALA A 42 3.12 -20.61 -13.29
C ALA A 42 2.39 -19.38 -12.72
N TYR A 43 1.21 -19.09 -13.26
CA TYR A 43 0.24 -18.11 -12.80
C TYR A 43 -1.18 -18.55 -13.22
N VAL A 44 -2.19 -17.99 -12.55
CA VAL A 44 -3.60 -18.13 -12.91
C VAL A 44 -4.23 -16.76 -13.15
N SER A 45 -5.36 -16.69 -13.84
CA SER A 45 -6.06 -15.43 -14.09
C SER A 45 -7.54 -15.52 -13.76
N LEU A 46 -8.07 -14.49 -13.09
CA LEU A 46 -9.51 -14.31 -12.90
C LEU A 46 -10.02 -13.35 -13.98
N ALA A 47 -11.06 -13.75 -14.70
CA ALA A 47 -11.58 -12.96 -15.81
C ALA A 47 -12.21 -11.62 -15.35
N GLU A 48 -12.21 -10.64 -16.25
CA GLU A 48 -12.78 -9.31 -16.01
C GLU A 48 -14.21 -9.37 -15.44
N SER A 49 -15.09 -10.15 -16.06
CA SER A 49 -16.49 -10.25 -15.67
C SER A 49 -16.66 -10.79 -14.25
N ASP A 50 -15.87 -11.78 -13.87
CA ASP A 50 -15.87 -12.35 -12.52
C ASP A 50 -15.40 -11.32 -11.49
N LEU A 51 -14.30 -10.61 -11.79
CA LEU A 51 -13.76 -9.59 -10.88
C LEU A 51 -14.75 -8.43 -10.70
N ARG A 52 -15.40 -7.97 -11.78
CA ARG A 52 -16.43 -6.92 -11.71
C ARG A 52 -17.66 -7.35 -10.90
N ALA A 53 -17.96 -8.66 -10.88
CA ALA A 53 -19.05 -9.22 -10.09
C ALA A 53 -18.70 -9.42 -8.60
N LEU A 54 -17.43 -9.23 -8.21
CA LEU A 54 -17.03 -9.21 -6.80
C LEU A 54 -17.53 -7.94 -6.09
N GLY A 55 -17.47 -7.96 -4.75
CA GLY A 55 -17.79 -6.81 -3.89
C GLY A 55 -19.14 -6.93 -3.18
N ALA A 56 -20.04 -7.76 -3.70
CA ALA A 56 -21.31 -8.04 -3.05
C ALA A 56 -21.10 -8.62 -1.64
N GLY A 57 -21.79 -8.05 -0.64
CA GLY A 57 -21.66 -8.46 0.77
C GLY A 57 -20.50 -7.81 1.53
N LEU A 58 -19.78 -6.87 0.92
CA LEU A 58 -18.89 -5.91 1.61
C LEU A 58 -19.53 -4.50 1.69
N ASP A 59 -20.84 -4.42 1.74
CA ASP A 59 -21.56 -3.15 1.80
C ASP A 59 -21.24 -2.40 3.11
N LEU A 60 -21.05 -1.09 3.00
CA LEU A 60 -20.86 -0.21 4.16
C LEU A 60 -22.24 0.13 4.75
N PRO A 61 -22.45 0.06 6.07
CA PRO A 61 -23.78 0.25 6.66
C PRO A 61 -24.44 1.60 6.33
N ASP A 62 -23.67 2.68 6.25
CA ASP A 62 -24.16 4.00 5.86
C ASP A 62 -23.83 4.38 4.40
N GLY A 63 -23.30 3.44 3.61
CA GLY A 63 -22.85 3.67 2.23
C GLY A 63 -21.62 4.57 2.12
N GLY A 64 -20.90 4.85 3.22
CA GLY A 64 -19.74 5.74 3.25
C GLY A 64 -20.07 7.22 3.48
N ARG A 65 -21.36 7.55 3.70
CA ARG A 65 -21.82 8.94 3.79
C ARG A 65 -21.12 9.74 4.89
N SER A 66 -20.89 9.13 6.05
CA SER A 66 -20.22 9.80 7.18
C SER A 66 -18.78 10.18 6.85
N ILE A 67 -18.06 9.31 6.15
CA ILE A 67 -16.66 9.56 5.76
C ILE A 67 -16.60 10.60 4.65
N THR A 68 -17.46 10.50 3.64
CA THR A 68 -17.53 11.53 2.58
C THR A 68 -17.90 12.90 3.13
N ALA A 69 -18.83 12.97 4.09
CA ALA A 69 -19.20 14.21 4.76
C ALA A 69 -18.06 14.78 5.61
N LEU A 70 -17.29 13.93 6.31
CA LEU A 70 -16.12 14.34 7.07
C LEU A 70 -15.03 14.91 6.16
N ALA A 71 -14.67 14.19 5.09
CA ALA A 71 -13.68 14.63 4.13
C ALA A 71 -14.12 15.90 3.39
N GLY A 72 -15.40 16.03 3.03
CA GLY A 72 -15.94 17.22 2.36
C GLY A 72 -15.90 18.50 3.20
N LYS A 73 -15.77 18.40 4.52
CA LYS A 73 -15.60 19.57 5.42
C LYS A 73 -14.15 20.01 5.57
N ALA A 74 -13.19 19.17 5.19
CA ALA A 74 -11.77 19.44 5.35
C ALA A 74 -11.16 19.93 4.04
N ASP A 75 -10.23 20.89 4.14
CA ASP A 75 -9.52 21.41 2.98
C ASP A 75 -8.83 20.29 2.20
N GLY A 76 -9.14 20.16 0.91
CA GLY A 76 -8.61 19.12 0.03
C GLY A 76 -8.86 17.69 0.53
N GLY A 77 -9.86 17.47 1.40
CA GLY A 77 -10.17 16.19 2.01
C GLY A 77 -9.30 15.82 3.21
N ALA A 78 -8.37 16.67 3.65
CA ALA A 78 -7.39 16.35 4.70
C ALA A 78 -7.96 16.44 6.13
N PHE A 79 -8.98 15.63 6.42
CA PHE A 79 -9.66 15.57 7.71
C PHE A 79 -8.78 15.00 8.84
N ASP A 80 -8.99 15.43 10.07
CA ASP A 80 -8.27 14.85 11.20
C ASP A 80 -8.71 13.39 11.46
N PRO A 81 -7.82 12.38 11.36
CA PRO A 81 -8.19 10.99 11.59
C PRO A 81 -8.70 10.72 13.02
N ARG A 82 -8.43 11.60 13.98
CA ARG A 82 -9.00 11.51 15.34
C ARG A 82 -10.51 11.74 15.36
N GLU A 83 -11.06 12.43 14.36
CA GLU A 83 -12.51 12.63 14.24
C GLU A 83 -13.23 11.33 13.86
N LEU A 84 -12.54 10.39 13.21
CA LEU A 84 -13.11 9.08 12.88
C LEU A 84 -13.51 8.28 14.13
N ALA A 85 -12.75 8.41 15.22
CA ALA A 85 -13.04 7.73 16.48
C ALA A 85 -14.33 8.23 17.16
N ARG A 86 -14.86 9.38 16.73
CA ARG A 86 -16.12 9.94 17.23
C ARG A 86 -17.33 9.44 16.45
N LEU A 87 -17.12 8.82 15.29
CA LEU A 87 -18.20 8.26 14.49
C LEU A 87 -18.68 6.93 15.10
N PRO A 88 -20.00 6.69 15.19
CA PRO A 88 -20.54 5.43 15.68
C PRO A 88 -20.06 4.22 14.86
N ALA A 89 -19.51 3.21 15.52
CA ALA A 89 -18.98 2.03 14.86
C ALA A 89 -20.05 1.30 14.02
N GLN A 90 -21.32 1.31 14.46
CA GLN A 90 -22.44 0.69 13.74
C GLN A 90 -22.75 1.39 12.42
N GLN A 91 -22.45 2.68 12.29
CA GLN A 91 -22.61 3.41 11.02
C GLN A 91 -21.51 3.05 10.03
N LEU A 92 -20.29 2.79 10.52
CA LEU A 92 -19.14 2.46 9.69
C LEU A 92 -19.00 0.95 9.40
N GLY A 93 -19.55 0.10 10.27
CA GLY A 93 -19.32 -1.35 10.27
C GLY A 93 -18.00 -1.76 10.95
N TYR A 94 -17.26 -0.81 11.50
CA TYR A 94 -16.02 -1.01 12.25
C TYR A 94 -15.82 0.12 13.26
N LYS A 95 -15.02 -0.14 14.30
CA LYS A 95 -14.49 0.89 15.18
C LYS A 95 -13.19 1.44 14.58
N ALA A 96 -13.07 2.77 14.46
CA ALA A 96 -11.85 3.44 14.03
C ALA A 96 -11.09 4.04 15.23
N ASP A 97 -9.78 3.83 15.30
CA ASP A 97 -8.89 4.45 16.28
C ASP A 97 -7.65 5.01 15.55
N TRP A 98 -7.30 6.27 15.82
CA TRP A 98 -6.05 6.88 15.34
C TRP A 98 -4.94 6.68 16.37
N ILE A 99 -3.80 6.15 15.93
CA ILE A 99 -2.67 5.81 16.77
C ILE A 99 -1.45 6.60 16.29
N VAL A 100 -0.74 7.21 17.24
CA VAL A 100 0.60 7.78 17.04
C VAL A 100 1.52 7.06 18.00
N GLU A 101 2.57 6.45 17.47
CA GLU A 101 3.59 5.76 18.24
C GLU A 101 4.93 6.49 18.03
N ARG A 102 5.53 6.93 19.14
CA ARG A 102 6.82 7.62 19.15
C ARG A 102 7.92 6.63 19.54
N PHE A 103 8.91 6.47 18.67
CA PHE A 103 10.04 5.58 18.91
C PHE A 103 11.36 6.29 18.66
N ARG A 104 12.44 5.79 19.26
CA ARG A 104 13.79 6.34 19.11
C ARG A 104 14.64 5.42 18.23
N ARG A 105 15.24 5.95 17.16
CA ARG A 105 16.22 5.28 16.30
C ARG A 105 17.27 6.30 15.84
N TYR A 106 18.54 5.88 15.81
CA TYR A 106 19.70 6.74 15.53
C TYR A 106 19.75 7.98 16.44
N ASN A 107 19.37 7.78 17.70
CA ASN A 107 19.28 8.81 18.74
C ASN A 107 18.29 9.96 18.48
N LEU A 108 17.42 9.83 17.47
CA LEU A 108 16.34 10.74 17.15
C LEU A 108 14.99 10.09 17.45
N ASP A 109 14.02 10.90 17.88
CA ASP A 109 12.63 10.46 18.03
C ASP A 109 11.91 10.54 16.69
N TRP A 110 11.02 9.59 16.41
CA TRP A 110 10.25 9.48 15.18
C TRP A 110 8.81 9.14 15.52
N ASP A 111 7.86 9.76 14.82
CA ASP A 111 6.45 9.39 14.91
C ASP A 111 6.08 8.52 13.72
N ILE A 112 5.50 7.36 14.02
CA ILE A 112 4.80 6.52 13.04
C ILE A 112 3.33 6.46 13.43
N THR A 113 2.45 6.41 12.44
CA THR A 113 1.01 6.46 12.70
C THR A 113 0.26 5.32 12.07
N ALA A 114 -0.90 5.01 12.64
CA ALA A 114 -1.81 4.05 12.07
C ALA A 114 -3.27 4.42 12.29
N LEU A 115 -4.09 4.19 11.27
CA LEU A 115 -5.53 4.11 11.41
C LEU A 115 -5.91 2.64 11.63
N ARG A 116 -6.37 2.31 12.84
CA ARG A 116 -6.82 0.97 13.22
C ARG A 116 -8.32 0.85 13.03
N LEU A 117 -8.76 -0.15 12.28
CA LEU A 117 -10.15 -0.46 11.98
C LEU A 117 -10.49 -1.84 12.54
N THR A 118 -11.18 -1.90 13.67
CA THR A 118 -11.64 -3.15 14.27
C THR A 118 -13.03 -3.49 13.71
N SER A 119 -13.14 -4.58 12.97
CA SER A 119 -14.38 -4.99 12.33
C SER A 119 -15.48 -5.30 13.35
N LEU A 120 -16.73 -4.98 13.03
CA LEU A 120 -17.89 -5.47 13.78
C LEU A 120 -18.32 -6.87 13.35
N ASN A 121 -17.70 -7.44 12.31
CA ASN A 121 -17.98 -8.82 11.92
C ASN A 121 -17.38 -9.79 12.98
N PRO A 122 -18.19 -10.65 13.60
CA PRO A 122 -17.72 -11.58 14.64
C PRO A 122 -16.70 -12.60 14.14
N GLU A 123 -16.65 -12.86 12.82
CA GLU A 123 -15.68 -13.78 12.20
C GLU A 123 -14.31 -13.13 11.95
N ALA A 124 -14.21 -11.80 12.00
CA ALA A 124 -12.96 -11.09 11.69
C ALA A 124 -11.78 -11.51 12.59
N LYS A 125 -12.07 -11.91 13.84
CA LYS A 125 -11.08 -12.42 14.80
C LYS A 125 -10.46 -13.76 14.41
N ASN A 126 -11.08 -14.50 13.49
CA ASN A 126 -10.57 -15.78 13.00
C ASN A 126 -9.53 -15.59 11.88
N TYR A 127 -9.33 -14.35 11.42
CA TYR A 127 -8.39 -14.00 10.38
C TYR A 127 -7.22 -13.17 10.93
N PRO A 128 -6.06 -13.16 10.27
CA PRO A 128 -4.96 -12.27 10.62
C PRO A 128 -5.40 -10.81 10.54
N TRP A 129 -4.79 -9.95 11.36
CA TRP A 129 -4.86 -8.52 11.12
C TRP A 129 -4.29 -8.22 9.73
N PHE A 130 -5.08 -7.53 8.91
CA PHE A 130 -4.69 -7.12 7.57
C PHE A 130 -4.04 -5.73 7.65
N ILE A 131 -2.73 -5.68 7.52
CA ILE A 131 -1.94 -4.47 7.78
C ILE A 131 -1.43 -3.92 6.46
N ILE A 132 -1.93 -2.74 6.09
CA ILE A 132 -1.59 -2.02 4.88
C ILE A 132 -0.51 -1.00 5.23
N ILE A 133 0.60 -1.01 4.50
CA ILE A 133 1.68 -0.03 4.66
C ILE A 133 1.77 0.79 3.37
N ASN A 134 1.84 2.11 3.50
CA ASN A 134 1.90 3.01 2.36
C ASN A 134 3.28 3.03 1.68
N GLY A 135 3.33 3.33 0.38
CA GLY A 135 4.57 3.64 -0.33
C GLY A 135 5.14 5.02 0.02
N GLY A 136 6.38 5.28 -0.42
CA GLY A 136 7.19 6.44 0.02
C GLY A 136 6.57 7.84 -0.21
N ALA A 137 5.58 7.99 -1.10
CA ALA A 137 4.94 9.27 -1.42
C ALA A 137 3.43 9.32 -1.09
N ALA A 138 2.95 8.39 -0.27
CA ALA A 138 1.55 8.24 0.11
C ALA A 138 1.37 8.24 1.63
N ASN A 139 0.13 8.06 2.10
CA ASN A 139 -0.24 7.85 3.50
C ASN A 139 -1.62 7.18 3.60
N PHE A 140 -2.18 7.11 4.80
CA PHE A 140 -3.44 6.39 5.05
C PHE A 140 -4.63 6.85 4.18
N TYR A 141 -4.68 8.12 3.75
CA TYR A 141 -5.81 8.61 2.94
C TYR A 141 -5.97 7.79 1.66
N GLU A 142 -4.87 7.44 1.00
CA GLU A 142 -4.85 6.68 -0.25
C GLU A 142 -5.55 5.31 -0.15
N PHE A 143 -5.58 4.72 1.04
CA PHE A 143 -6.22 3.43 1.27
C PHE A 143 -7.59 3.56 1.93
N TYR A 144 -7.88 4.71 2.55
CA TYR A 144 -9.11 4.93 3.30
C TYR A 144 -10.18 5.65 2.50
N VAL A 145 -9.82 6.58 1.60
CA VAL A 145 -10.74 7.30 0.72
C VAL A 145 -10.20 7.34 -0.71
N ASP A 146 -11.08 7.40 -1.69
CA ASP A 146 -10.67 7.57 -3.08
C ASP A 146 -10.46 9.06 -3.45
N LEU A 147 -10.08 9.30 -4.71
CA LEU A 147 -9.79 10.65 -5.22
C LEU A 147 -11.00 11.60 -5.24
N LYS A 148 -12.21 11.08 -5.02
CA LYS A 148 -13.47 11.82 -4.90
C LYS A 148 -13.98 11.86 -3.45
N ASN A 149 -13.14 11.52 -2.47
CA ASN A 149 -13.51 11.39 -1.05
C ASN A 149 -14.62 10.35 -0.78
N ARG A 150 -14.78 9.37 -1.68
CA ARG A 150 -15.67 8.22 -1.49
C ARG A 150 -14.93 7.13 -0.72
N PRO A 151 -15.61 6.08 -0.24
CA PRO A 151 -14.95 5.02 0.51
C PRO A 151 -13.83 4.31 -0.25
N GLY A 152 -12.70 4.16 0.41
CA GLY A 152 -11.53 3.45 -0.10
C GLY A 152 -11.48 1.98 0.29
N TRP A 153 -10.48 1.29 -0.25
CA TRP A 153 -10.27 -0.16 -0.13
C TRP A 153 -10.29 -0.68 1.32
N ALA A 154 -9.67 0.05 2.26
CA ALA A 154 -9.60 -0.37 3.65
C ALA A 154 -10.95 -0.36 4.37
N GLN A 155 -11.88 0.52 3.99
CA GLN A 155 -13.24 0.56 4.59
C GLN A 155 -14.04 -0.69 4.24
N TYR A 156 -13.92 -1.14 2.99
CA TYR A 156 -14.57 -2.36 2.52
C TYR A 156 -13.95 -3.60 3.17
N LEU A 157 -12.61 -3.71 3.23
CA LEU A 157 -11.94 -4.79 3.95
C LEU A 157 -12.36 -4.87 5.42
N ALA A 158 -12.51 -3.72 6.09
CA ALA A 158 -12.91 -3.63 7.49
C ALA A 158 -14.31 -4.19 7.78
N GLN A 159 -15.14 -4.45 6.76
CA GLN A 159 -16.41 -5.16 6.92
C GLN A 159 -16.23 -6.66 7.20
N LYS A 160 -15.05 -7.23 6.94
CA LYS A 160 -14.75 -8.66 7.08
C LYS A 160 -13.47 -8.97 7.87
N LEU A 161 -12.53 -8.03 7.95
CA LEU A 161 -11.22 -8.19 8.56
C LEU A 161 -10.94 -7.07 9.56
N ASN A 162 -10.12 -7.35 10.57
CA ASN A 162 -9.47 -6.28 11.30
C ASN A 162 -8.37 -5.69 10.42
N VAL A 163 -8.40 -4.38 10.19
CA VAL A 163 -7.49 -3.69 9.28
C VAL A 163 -6.66 -2.66 10.05
N MET A 164 -5.38 -2.52 9.71
CA MET A 164 -4.55 -1.42 10.18
C MET A 164 -3.88 -0.75 8.98
N ILE A 165 -4.05 0.55 8.82
CA ILE A 165 -3.40 1.33 7.76
C ILE A 165 -2.25 2.11 8.39
N VAL A 166 -1.03 1.70 8.14
CA VAL A 166 0.19 2.33 8.64
C VAL A 166 0.61 3.45 7.70
N THR A 167 0.89 4.62 8.27
CA THR A 167 1.64 5.69 7.59
C THR A 167 3.06 5.76 8.13
N ILE A 168 4.05 5.52 7.25
CA ILE A 168 5.48 5.62 7.60
C ILE A 168 5.84 7.04 8.10
N PRO A 169 6.90 7.18 8.92
CA PRO A 169 7.28 8.49 9.46
C PRO A 169 7.43 9.59 8.39
N GLY A 170 7.07 10.83 8.73
CA GLY A 170 7.17 11.95 7.78
C GLY A 170 6.04 12.07 6.76
N ASN A 171 5.25 11.01 6.54
CA ASN A 171 4.26 10.96 5.46
C ASN A 171 2.84 11.38 5.87
N PHE A 172 2.59 11.73 7.12
CA PHE A 172 1.32 12.31 7.57
C PHE A 172 1.56 13.66 8.26
N LYS A 173 0.69 14.64 7.99
CA LYS A 173 0.63 15.93 8.68
C LYS A 173 -0.83 16.24 9.01
N TYR A 174 -1.13 16.66 10.25
CA TYR A 174 -2.47 17.10 10.61
C TYR A 174 -2.90 18.28 9.72
N GLY A 175 -4.09 18.19 9.13
CA GLY A 175 -4.58 19.16 8.16
C GLY A 175 -3.87 19.12 6.80
N GLY A 176 -2.93 18.20 6.56
CA GLY A 176 -2.22 18.05 5.29
C GLY A 176 -1.13 19.11 5.02
N TRP A 177 -0.68 19.18 3.77
CA TRP A 177 0.31 20.15 3.28
C TRP A 177 -0.36 21.28 2.50
N ASP A 178 -0.17 22.49 2.97
CA ASP A 178 -0.68 23.73 2.40
C ASP A 178 0.21 24.32 1.29
N LEU A 179 1.49 23.99 1.29
CA LEU A 179 2.44 24.44 0.27
C LEU A 179 2.36 23.60 -1.02
N PRO A 180 2.64 24.19 -2.20
CA PRO A 180 2.74 23.44 -3.45
C PRO A 180 3.72 22.27 -3.39
N VAL A 181 3.47 21.21 -4.15
CA VAL A 181 4.30 19.98 -4.15
C VAL A 181 5.78 20.27 -4.40
N LEU A 182 6.09 21.19 -5.32
CA LEU A 182 7.45 21.57 -5.72
C LEU A 182 8.12 22.57 -4.76
N ASP A 183 7.42 23.11 -3.76
CA ASP A 183 7.99 24.06 -2.81
C ASP A 183 9.00 23.36 -1.88
N ALA A 184 10.23 23.87 -1.83
CA ALA A 184 11.29 23.29 -1.00
C ALA A 184 10.96 23.31 0.51
N ARG A 185 10.10 24.21 0.98
CA ARG A 185 9.66 24.30 2.39
C ARG A 185 8.62 23.23 2.75
N ARG A 186 8.03 22.56 1.75
CA ARG A 186 7.14 21.41 1.97
C ARG A 186 7.98 20.21 2.41
N GLN A 187 8.15 20.07 3.71
CA GLN A 187 8.96 19.02 4.35
C GLN A 187 8.12 17.88 4.94
N PRO A 188 8.71 16.70 5.20
CA PRO A 188 8.07 15.60 5.92
C PRO A 188 7.73 16.02 7.35
N ALA A 189 6.64 15.51 7.91
CA ALA A 189 6.29 15.74 9.31
C ALA A 189 6.76 14.55 10.16
N TYR A 190 8.06 14.53 10.50
CA TYR A 190 8.68 13.41 11.24
C TYR A 190 8.26 13.33 12.70
N LEU A 191 7.89 14.48 13.29
CA LEU A 191 7.27 14.60 14.60
C LEU A 191 5.98 15.41 14.40
N LEU A 192 4.87 14.96 15.00
CA LEU A 192 3.55 15.53 14.74
C LEU A 192 3.16 16.65 15.71
N ASP A 193 3.95 16.86 16.75
CA ASP A 193 3.75 17.87 17.80
C ASP A 193 4.62 19.11 17.64
N ARG A 194 5.56 19.14 16.68
CA ARG A 194 6.45 20.28 16.43
C ARG A 194 7.03 20.28 15.02
N ASP A 195 7.38 21.47 14.55
CA ASP A 195 8.25 21.63 13.37
C ASP A 195 9.72 21.41 13.74
N LEU A 196 10.55 21.11 12.73
CA LEU A 196 11.98 20.88 12.89
C LEU A 196 12.80 21.98 12.22
N SER A 197 14.06 22.13 12.63
CA SER A 197 15.00 22.95 11.88
C SER A 197 15.31 22.30 10.53
N MET A 198 15.75 23.10 9.55
CA MET A 198 16.17 22.56 8.25
C MET A 198 17.33 21.57 8.37
N ASP A 199 18.29 21.82 9.27
CA ASP A 199 19.38 20.88 9.52
C ASP A 199 18.87 19.52 10.00
N GLU A 200 17.84 19.49 10.86
CA GLU A 200 17.25 18.23 11.33
C GLU A 200 16.43 17.55 10.23
N TYR A 201 15.71 18.30 9.39
CA TYR A 201 15.05 17.73 8.21
C TYR A 201 16.04 17.08 7.26
N GLU A 202 17.12 17.79 6.93
CA GLU A 202 18.16 17.29 6.04
C GLU A 202 18.82 16.04 6.61
N MET A 203 19.14 16.06 7.90
CA MET A 203 19.71 14.91 8.61
C MET A 203 18.78 13.70 8.55
N ARG A 204 17.50 13.89 8.92
CA ARG A 204 16.51 12.80 8.92
C ARG A 204 16.26 12.23 7.53
N ASN A 205 16.22 13.08 6.49
CA ASN A 205 16.10 12.65 5.10
C ASN A 205 17.27 11.74 4.69
N ALA A 206 18.49 12.07 5.13
CA ALA A 206 19.70 11.34 4.76
C ALA A 206 19.86 9.98 5.45
N ILE A 207 19.20 9.74 6.59
CA ILE A 207 19.28 8.47 7.35
C ILE A 207 17.95 7.69 7.38
N TYR A 208 17.05 7.99 6.43
CA TYR A 208 15.73 7.41 6.37
C TYR A 208 15.72 5.98 5.76
N THR A 209 16.26 5.02 6.51
CA THR A 209 16.42 3.62 6.10
C THR A 209 15.12 2.81 6.22
N ASN A 210 15.00 1.70 5.47
CA ASN A 210 13.90 0.75 5.67
C ASN A 210 13.90 0.12 7.07
N SER A 211 15.08 -0.10 7.68
CA SER A 211 15.22 -0.64 9.04
C SER A 211 14.64 0.30 10.11
N LEU A 212 14.81 1.61 9.95
CA LEU A 212 14.16 2.61 10.81
C LEU A 212 12.64 2.48 10.76
N ILE A 213 12.08 2.34 9.56
CA ILE A 213 10.63 2.21 9.38
C ILE A 213 10.13 0.89 9.97
N LEU A 214 10.88 -0.20 9.79
CA LEU A 214 10.57 -1.50 10.38
C LEU A 214 10.48 -1.44 11.91
N GLN A 215 11.38 -0.70 12.58
CA GLN A 215 11.33 -0.53 14.03
C GLN A 215 10.02 0.13 14.47
N GLY A 216 9.60 1.20 13.79
CA GLY A 216 8.31 1.84 14.05
C GLY A 216 7.13 0.91 13.76
N LEU A 217 7.17 0.18 12.65
CA LEU A 217 6.14 -0.80 12.28
C LEU A 217 6.01 -1.88 13.36
N LYS A 218 7.14 -2.43 13.83
CA LYS A 218 7.16 -3.41 14.93
C LYS A 218 6.48 -2.86 16.17
N ALA A 219 6.79 -1.62 16.57
CA ALA A 219 6.19 -0.99 17.74
C ALA A 219 4.66 -0.90 17.59
N LEU A 220 4.17 -0.42 16.44
CA LEU A 220 2.73 -0.35 16.15
C LEU A 220 2.06 -1.73 16.22
N VAL A 221 2.62 -2.70 15.50
CA VAL A 221 2.02 -4.03 15.36
C VAL A 221 1.98 -4.75 16.70
N THR A 222 3.09 -4.76 17.44
CA THR A 222 3.19 -5.49 18.71
C THR A 222 2.34 -4.89 19.83
N ARG A 223 2.15 -3.55 19.83
CA ARG A 223 1.37 -2.86 20.88
C ARG A 223 -0.12 -2.76 20.60
N HIS A 224 -0.53 -2.74 19.33
CA HIS A 224 -1.91 -2.36 18.96
C HIS A 224 -2.70 -3.42 18.19
N THR A 225 -2.10 -4.58 17.92
CA THR A 225 -2.79 -5.73 17.33
C THR A 225 -2.51 -7.00 18.14
N SER A 226 -3.33 -8.03 17.96
CA SER A 226 -3.20 -9.32 18.63
C SER A 226 -3.29 -10.46 17.62
N GLY A 227 -2.74 -11.62 17.96
CA GLY A 227 -2.81 -12.82 17.12
C GLY A 227 -2.04 -12.67 15.80
N ASP A 228 -2.46 -13.40 14.79
CA ASP A 228 -1.78 -13.48 13.51
C ASP A 228 -1.84 -12.15 12.74
N ILE A 229 -0.86 -11.92 11.87
CA ILE A 229 -0.81 -10.74 10.98
C ILE A 229 -0.58 -11.15 9.53
N LEU A 230 -1.02 -10.29 8.62
CA LEU A 230 -0.66 -10.29 7.22
C LEU A 230 -0.28 -8.87 6.83
N LEU A 231 0.94 -8.69 6.33
CA LEU A 231 1.43 -7.40 5.86
C LEU A 231 1.27 -7.32 4.34
N ILE A 232 0.79 -6.18 3.87
CA ILE A 232 0.76 -5.83 2.45
C ILE A 232 1.26 -4.39 2.27
N GLY A 233 2.04 -4.17 1.22
CA GLY A 233 2.55 -2.85 0.87
C GLY A 233 2.90 -2.77 -0.61
N HIS A 234 2.91 -1.54 -1.11
CA HIS A 234 3.33 -1.18 -2.46
C HIS A 234 4.70 -0.48 -2.45
N SER A 235 5.54 -0.80 -3.46
CA SER A 235 6.86 -0.19 -3.67
C SER A 235 7.74 -0.35 -2.43
N THR A 236 8.28 0.73 -1.87
CA THR A 236 9.10 0.71 -0.64
C THR A 236 8.50 -0.12 0.49
N SER A 237 7.17 -0.10 0.65
CA SER A 237 6.50 -0.87 1.71
C SER A 237 6.27 -2.36 1.38
N GLY A 238 6.35 -2.74 0.11
CA GLY A 238 6.42 -4.14 -0.29
C GLY A 238 7.69 -4.82 0.25
N GLU A 239 8.79 -4.08 0.32
CA GLU A 239 10.05 -4.55 0.90
C GLU A 239 9.98 -4.67 2.43
N LEU A 240 9.32 -3.73 3.10
CA LEU A 240 9.11 -3.79 4.55
C LEU A 240 8.34 -5.04 4.97
N SER A 241 7.38 -5.48 4.14
CA SER A 241 6.62 -6.71 4.38
C SER A 241 7.52 -7.95 4.35
N MET A 242 8.58 -7.95 3.53
CA MET A 242 9.58 -9.02 3.49
C MET A 242 10.60 -8.87 4.62
N LEU A 243 11.06 -7.65 4.90
CA LEU A 243 12.00 -7.38 5.98
C LEU A 243 11.43 -7.75 7.36
N ALA A 244 10.10 -7.66 7.53
CA ALA A 244 9.42 -8.11 8.74
C ALA A 244 9.61 -9.61 9.06
N TYR A 245 10.01 -10.44 8.09
CA TYR A 245 10.36 -11.83 8.34
C TYR A 245 11.73 -12.03 9.01
N GLU A 246 12.56 -10.99 9.05
CA GLU A 246 13.83 -11.02 9.79
C GLU A 246 13.63 -10.72 11.27
N ASP A 247 12.55 -10.02 11.64
CA ASP A 247 12.21 -9.76 13.04
C ASP A 247 11.52 -10.97 13.68
N PRO A 248 12.05 -11.54 14.78
CA PRO A 248 11.46 -12.74 15.39
C PRO A 248 10.01 -12.58 15.86
N ASP A 249 9.65 -11.40 16.39
CA ASP A 249 8.32 -11.15 16.96
C ASP A 249 7.27 -11.02 15.85
N LEU A 250 7.62 -10.32 14.77
CA LEU A 250 6.75 -10.18 13.60
C LEU A 250 6.66 -11.51 12.83
N ARG A 251 7.78 -12.19 12.60
CA ARG A 251 7.83 -13.49 11.90
C ARG A 251 6.93 -14.53 12.56
N ALA A 252 6.94 -14.61 13.89
CA ALA A 252 6.11 -15.54 14.64
C ALA A 252 4.60 -15.34 14.36
N ARG A 253 4.17 -14.09 14.13
CA ARG A 253 2.79 -13.73 13.85
C ARG A 253 2.42 -13.83 12.37
N LEU A 254 3.40 -13.71 11.47
CA LEU A 254 3.23 -13.90 10.02
C LEU A 254 3.00 -15.38 9.66
N LYS A 255 3.61 -16.31 10.39
CA LYS A 255 3.49 -17.78 10.17
C LYS A 255 3.80 -18.21 8.72
N GLY A 256 4.80 -17.60 8.09
CA GLY A 256 5.17 -17.97 6.71
C GLY A 256 4.13 -17.61 5.64
N ARG A 257 3.19 -16.70 5.93
CA ARG A 257 2.13 -16.28 4.99
C ARG A 257 2.42 -14.92 4.36
N TYR A 258 2.40 -14.85 3.04
CA TYR A 258 2.64 -13.61 2.31
C TYR A 258 1.52 -13.29 1.33
N LEU A 259 1.13 -12.01 1.26
CA LEU A 259 0.27 -11.46 0.23
C LEU A 259 0.94 -10.23 -0.40
N GLY A 260 1.23 -10.30 -1.69
CA GLY A 260 1.74 -9.17 -2.47
C GLY A 260 0.69 -8.65 -3.43
N TRP A 261 0.64 -7.32 -3.61
CA TRP A 261 -0.12 -6.62 -4.66
C TRP A 261 0.87 -5.80 -5.48
N GLY A 262 1.23 -6.28 -6.68
CA GLY A 262 2.28 -5.68 -7.52
C GLY A 262 3.50 -5.25 -6.71
N SER A 263 3.95 -6.08 -5.77
CA SER A 263 4.91 -5.62 -4.76
C SER A 263 6.34 -5.60 -5.27
N GLY A 264 6.63 -6.29 -6.40
CA GLY A 264 7.97 -6.39 -6.97
C GLY A 264 8.99 -7.14 -6.10
N GLY A 265 8.57 -7.72 -4.97
CA GLY A 265 9.44 -8.42 -4.04
C GLY A 265 10.55 -7.53 -3.42
N PRO A 266 11.46 -8.11 -2.62
CA PRO A 266 12.54 -7.34 -2.01
C PRO A 266 13.60 -6.94 -3.06
N ALA A 267 14.32 -5.85 -2.80
CA ALA A 267 15.44 -5.34 -3.62
C ALA A 267 16.42 -6.42 -4.09
N ARG A 268 16.68 -7.43 -3.24
CA ARG A 268 17.50 -8.61 -3.57
C ARG A 268 17.14 -9.27 -4.90
N LEU A 269 15.84 -9.35 -5.22
CA LEU A 269 15.37 -10.01 -6.44
C LEU A 269 15.70 -9.21 -7.69
N GLU A 270 15.89 -7.89 -7.59
CA GLU A 270 16.31 -7.10 -8.75
C GLU A 270 17.75 -7.38 -9.17
N LEU A 271 18.65 -7.63 -8.21
CA LEU A 271 20.01 -8.10 -8.51
C LEU A 271 19.99 -9.48 -9.17
N LEU A 272 19.15 -10.39 -8.67
CA LEU A 272 19.00 -11.72 -9.26
C LEU A 272 18.43 -11.65 -10.68
N ARG A 273 17.47 -10.77 -10.95
CA ARG A 273 16.93 -10.54 -12.29
C ARG A 273 18.02 -10.12 -13.28
N LYS A 274 18.87 -9.15 -12.91
CA LYS A 274 19.99 -8.68 -13.76
C LYS A 274 20.94 -9.82 -14.18
N VAL A 275 21.10 -10.85 -13.35
CA VAL A 275 22.01 -11.98 -13.62
C VAL A 275 21.29 -13.17 -14.28
N ARG A 276 20.10 -13.55 -13.78
CA ARG A 276 19.41 -14.81 -14.11
C ARG A 276 18.10 -14.65 -14.89
N GLY A 277 17.58 -13.44 -15.03
CA GLY A 277 16.31 -13.15 -15.72
C GLY A 277 16.47 -12.05 -16.77
N LYS A 278 17.43 -12.22 -17.68
CA LYS A 278 17.78 -11.21 -18.70
C LYS A 278 16.64 -10.96 -19.69
N GLU A 279 15.78 -11.96 -19.88
CA GLU A 279 14.58 -11.94 -20.69
C GLU A 279 13.39 -11.23 -20.00
N ILE A 280 13.46 -11.04 -18.68
CA ILE A 280 12.43 -10.36 -17.88
C ILE A 280 12.52 -8.86 -18.11
N VAL A 281 11.36 -8.25 -18.39
CA VAL A 281 11.25 -6.81 -18.66
C VAL A 281 11.79 -6.04 -17.44
N ALA A 282 12.69 -5.09 -17.68
CA ALA A 282 13.20 -4.22 -16.62
C ALA A 282 12.06 -3.33 -16.10
N ARG A 283 12.03 -3.08 -14.79
CA ARG A 283 11.13 -2.08 -14.23
C ARG A 283 11.55 -0.71 -14.74
N ALA A 284 10.61 0.11 -15.19
CA ALA A 284 10.89 1.52 -15.41
C ALA A 284 11.19 2.16 -14.05
N GLY A 285 12.44 2.57 -13.83
CA GLY A 285 12.83 3.31 -12.63
C GLY A 285 12.10 4.64 -12.53
N ALA A 286 11.80 5.07 -11.30
CA ALA A 286 11.25 6.40 -11.04
C ALA A 286 12.32 7.51 -11.17
N SER A 287 13.61 7.17 -11.13
CA SER A 287 14.71 8.12 -11.20
C SER A 287 15.25 8.28 -12.63
N SER A 288 15.39 9.54 -13.05
CA SER A 288 16.20 9.92 -14.21
C SER A 288 17.68 9.63 -13.95
N GLN A 289 18.44 9.29 -15.01
CA GLN A 289 19.90 9.17 -15.04
C GLN A 289 20.65 10.51 -14.79
N ALA A 290 20.17 11.35 -13.88
CA ALA A 290 20.68 12.69 -13.64
C ALA A 290 21.56 12.73 -12.39
N GLY A 291 22.80 12.23 -12.51
CA GLY A 291 23.84 12.38 -11.48
C GLY A 291 23.48 11.90 -10.07
N LYS A 292 24.39 12.13 -9.12
CA LYS A 292 24.13 11.87 -7.70
C LYS A 292 23.42 13.07 -7.09
N THR A 293 22.16 12.91 -6.71
CA THR A 293 21.40 13.94 -5.97
C THR A 293 21.74 13.81 -4.47
N PRO A 294 22.03 14.89 -3.74
CA PRO A 294 22.31 14.82 -2.31
C PRO A 294 21.20 14.13 -1.54
N LEU A 295 21.54 13.28 -0.56
CA LEU A 295 20.56 12.42 0.13
C LEU A 295 19.45 13.18 0.84
N HIS A 296 19.76 14.39 1.31
CA HIS A 296 18.83 15.24 2.04
C HIS A 296 17.76 15.90 1.15
N VAL A 297 17.93 15.88 -0.19
CA VAL A 297 17.02 16.50 -1.15
C VAL A 297 15.91 15.54 -1.53
N LEU A 298 14.66 15.89 -1.22
CA LEU A 298 13.49 15.07 -1.52
C LEU A 298 13.24 14.96 -3.03
N GLU A 299 12.93 13.76 -3.52
CA GLU A 299 12.38 13.54 -4.86
C GLU A 299 10.89 13.90 -4.86
N ARG A 300 10.51 14.97 -5.54
CA ARG A 300 9.12 15.45 -5.60
C ARG A 300 8.42 14.87 -6.83
N ARG A 301 7.18 14.43 -6.66
CA ARG A 301 6.38 13.85 -7.74
C ARG A 301 5.83 14.93 -8.65
N ASP A 302 5.92 14.69 -9.96
CA ASP A 302 5.32 15.53 -11.00
C ASP A 302 4.34 14.71 -11.87
N PRO A 303 3.45 15.38 -12.61
CA PRO A 303 2.49 14.69 -13.47
C PRO A 303 3.12 13.76 -14.51
N PRO A 304 4.22 14.14 -15.21
CA PRO A 304 4.90 13.23 -16.14
C PRO A 304 5.36 11.93 -15.49
N SER A 305 5.89 11.98 -14.27
CA SER A 305 6.27 10.77 -13.53
C SER A 305 5.07 9.89 -13.19
N TYR A 306 3.93 10.50 -12.84
CA TYR A 306 2.70 9.76 -12.55
C TYR A 306 2.08 9.13 -13.82
N ALA A 307 2.13 9.81 -14.96
CA ALA A 307 1.51 9.36 -16.21
C ALA A 307 2.12 8.07 -16.78
N ARG A 308 3.35 7.71 -16.38
CA ARG A 308 4.12 6.57 -16.95
C ARG A 308 3.62 5.18 -16.56
N GLY A 309 2.73 5.06 -15.57
CA GLY A 309 2.14 3.76 -15.23
C GLY A 309 1.17 3.75 -14.07
N TYR A 310 0.85 4.93 -13.53
CA TYR A 310 0.07 5.07 -12.31
C TYR A 310 -1.32 5.67 -12.54
N SER A 311 -1.64 6.02 -13.79
CA SER A 311 -2.92 6.61 -14.17
C SER A 311 -3.55 5.75 -15.27
N GLY A 312 -4.66 5.08 -14.94
CA GLY A 312 -5.46 4.29 -15.88
C GLY A 312 -6.86 4.84 -16.06
N PHE A 313 -7.61 4.24 -16.98
CA PHE A 313 -8.96 4.67 -17.33
C PHE A 313 -10.03 4.29 -16.29
N LEU A 314 -9.66 3.49 -15.28
CA LEU A 314 -10.50 3.23 -14.12
C LEU A 314 -10.31 4.25 -12.98
N ASN A 315 -9.43 5.24 -13.18
CA ASN A 315 -9.23 6.31 -12.21
C ASN A 315 -10.57 7.05 -11.95
N PRO A 316 -10.94 7.30 -10.68
CA PRO A 316 -12.18 8.01 -10.34
C PRO A 316 -12.36 9.38 -11.01
N LEU A 317 -11.26 10.07 -11.35
CA LEU A 317 -11.24 11.40 -11.96
C LEU A 317 -11.17 11.38 -13.50
N TYR A 318 -11.11 10.20 -14.12
CA TYR A 318 -11.09 10.05 -15.57
C TYR A 318 -12.41 10.55 -16.20
N GLU A 319 -12.28 11.26 -17.32
CA GLU A 319 -13.37 11.61 -18.24
C GLU A 319 -12.97 11.19 -19.66
N ALA A 320 -13.96 10.86 -20.49
CA ALA A 320 -13.71 10.36 -21.84
C ALA A 320 -12.83 11.31 -22.66
N GLY A 321 -11.78 10.76 -23.27
CA GLY A 321 -10.82 11.50 -24.11
C GLY A 321 -9.59 12.03 -23.38
N MET A 322 -9.49 11.85 -22.06
CA MET A 322 -8.27 12.23 -21.33
C MET A 322 -7.07 11.36 -21.67
N THR A 323 -5.92 12.01 -21.80
CA THR A 323 -4.60 11.35 -21.79
C THR A 323 -4.21 10.93 -20.38
N HIS A 324 -3.29 9.97 -20.26
CA HIS A 324 -2.73 9.59 -18.95
C HIS A 324 -2.09 10.77 -18.20
N LEU A 325 -1.52 11.74 -18.92
CA LEU A 325 -0.95 12.94 -18.33
C LEU A 325 -2.03 13.82 -17.67
N GLN A 326 -3.15 14.05 -18.36
CA GLN A 326 -4.27 14.82 -17.79
C GLN A 326 -4.89 14.14 -16.57
N ILE A 327 -4.97 12.80 -16.58
CA ILE A 327 -5.41 12.03 -15.40
C ILE A 327 -4.43 12.23 -14.23
N ALA A 328 -3.12 12.14 -14.49
CA ALA A 328 -2.07 12.35 -13.49
C ALA A 328 -2.09 13.78 -12.90
N GLU A 329 -2.30 14.80 -13.73
CA GLU A 329 -2.44 16.20 -13.30
C GLU A 329 -3.63 16.37 -12.34
N ARG A 330 -4.80 15.84 -12.71
CA ARG A 330 -6.01 15.90 -11.88
C ARG A 330 -5.84 15.13 -10.58
N TRP A 331 -5.20 13.96 -10.62
CA TRP A 331 -4.86 13.20 -9.42
C TRP A 331 -3.99 14.02 -8.49
N LEU A 332 -2.82 14.47 -8.96
CA LEU A 332 -1.86 15.18 -8.11
C LEU A 332 -2.49 16.45 -7.51
N ALA A 333 -3.36 17.13 -8.26
CA ALA A 333 -4.13 18.27 -7.74
C ALA A 333 -5.10 17.84 -6.62
N ALA A 334 -5.88 16.78 -6.81
CA ALA A 334 -6.85 16.29 -5.83
C ALA A 334 -6.21 15.75 -4.52
N GLU A 335 -4.98 15.24 -4.62
CA GLU A 335 -4.22 14.70 -3.49
C GLU A 335 -3.18 15.67 -2.92
N ALA A 336 -2.96 16.84 -3.55
CA ALA A 336 -1.89 17.78 -3.21
C ALA A 336 -1.90 18.16 -1.72
N ARG A 337 -3.10 18.26 -1.13
CA ARG A 337 -3.29 18.60 0.28
C ARG A 337 -3.07 17.39 1.19
N ARG A 338 -3.60 16.23 0.86
CA ARG A 338 -3.61 15.03 1.71
C ARG A 338 -2.31 14.26 1.71
N ARG A 339 -1.62 14.17 0.58
CA ARG A 339 -0.42 13.32 0.40
C ARG A 339 0.86 14.11 0.46
N PRO A 340 2.00 13.54 0.90
CA PRO A 340 3.28 14.26 0.90
C PRO A 340 3.75 14.61 -0.53
N ASN A 341 3.56 13.71 -1.51
CA ASN A 341 4.01 13.85 -2.90
C ASN A 341 5.53 14.05 -3.07
N PHE A 342 6.31 13.57 -2.11
CA PHE A 342 7.75 13.47 -2.19
C PHE A 342 8.23 12.14 -1.61
N LYS A 343 9.48 11.77 -1.89
CA LYS A 343 10.15 10.58 -1.35
C LYS A 343 11.59 10.92 -0.98
N GLN A 344 12.12 10.32 0.08
CA GLN A 344 13.54 10.43 0.45
C GLN A 344 14.42 9.68 -0.56
N GLN A 345 15.59 10.24 -0.92
CA GLN A 345 16.50 9.60 -1.90
C GLN A 345 16.95 8.23 -1.44
N LEU A 346 17.28 8.09 -0.15
CA LEU A 346 17.77 6.83 0.39
C LEU A 346 16.78 5.68 0.17
N GLN A 347 15.47 5.94 0.30
CA GLN A 347 14.45 4.93 0.01
C GLN A 347 14.36 4.53 -1.48
N ASN A 348 14.80 5.38 -2.41
CA ASN A 348 14.91 4.98 -3.82
C ASN A 348 16.13 4.12 -4.05
N LEU A 349 17.27 4.49 -3.47
CA LEU A 349 18.53 3.73 -3.58
C LEU A 349 18.38 2.33 -2.97
N GLU A 350 17.79 2.22 -1.78
CA GLU A 350 17.53 0.91 -1.16
C GLU A 350 16.58 0.07 -2.01
N HIS A 351 15.52 0.69 -2.54
CA HIS A 351 14.53 -0.01 -3.37
C HIS A 351 15.07 -0.43 -4.75
N GLY A 352 15.99 0.35 -5.33
CA GLY A 352 16.64 0.08 -6.61
C GLY A 352 17.73 -0.99 -6.55
N ALA A 353 18.06 -1.47 -5.34
CA ALA A 353 19.18 -2.37 -5.08
C ALA A 353 20.54 -1.79 -5.52
N ASP A 354 20.74 -0.47 -5.35
CA ASP A 354 21.93 0.24 -5.81
C ASP A 354 23.13 0.07 -4.84
N LEU A 355 23.49 -1.17 -4.52
CA LEU A 355 24.55 -1.51 -3.55
C LEU A 355 25.91 -0.89 -3.89
N GLY A 356 26.18 -0.65 -5.18
CA GLY A 356 27.41 0.04 -5.62
C GLY A 356 27.53 1.47 -5.10
N GLU A 357 26.42 2.08 -4.69
CA GLU A 357 26.38 3.45 -4.16
C GLU A 357 26.55 3.53 -2.64
N LYS A 358 26.67 2.38 -1.94
CA LYS A 358 26.74 2.35 -0.46
C LYS A 358 27.83 3.27 0.10
N ALA A 359 29.07 3.16 -0.41
CA ALA A 359 30.17 3.99 0.08
C ALA A 359 29.92 5.50 -0.15
N TRP A 360 29.21 5.89 -1.22
CA TRP A 360 28.83 7.28 -1.42
C TRP A 360 27.76 7.72 -0.42
N VAL A 361 26.75 6.87 -0.16
CA VAL A 361 25.71 7.13 0.84
C VAL A 361 26.31 7.37 2.22
N GLU A 362 27.26 6.53 2.63
CA GLU A 362 27.96 6.64 3.91
C GLU A 362 28.72 7.97 4.02
N ASN A 363 29.48 8.33 2.98
CA ASN A 363 30.22 9.59 2.93
C ASN A 363 29.29 10.82 2.99
N GLU A 364 28.13 10.79 2.35
CA GLU A 364 27.14 11.88 2.41
C GLU A 364 26.58 12.04 3.83
N ILE A 365 26.24 10.93 4.50
CA ILE A 365 25.76 10.93 5.88
C ILE A 365 26.83 11.48 6.82
N GLU A 366 28.06 10.99 6.72
CA GLU A 366 29.19 11.50 7.52
C GLU A 366 29.43 12.99 7.30
N SER A 367 29.43 13.43 6.04
CA SER A 367 29.67 14.83 5.67
C SER A 367 28.58 15.74 6.25
N LEU A 368 27.33 15.29 6.22
CA LEU A 368 26.21 16.02 6.80
C LEU A 368 26.31 16.11 8.33
N LEU A 369 26.68 15.02 9.00
CA LEU A 369 26.90 15.01 10.45
C LEU A 369 28.07 15.92 10.86
N LYS A 370 29.17 15.89 10.11
CA LYS A 370 30.33 16.80 10.31
C LYS A 370 29.92 18.26 10.12
N ARG A 371 29.19 18.58 9.04
CA ARG A 371 28.73 19.94 8.72
C ARG A 371 27.81 20.52 9.79
N THR A 372 26.90 19.71 10.32
CA THR A 372 25.92 20.13 11.34
C THR A 372 26.48 20.12 12.77
N GLY A 373 27.69 19.58 12.97
CA GLY A 373 28.26 19.36 14.31
C GLY A 373 27.61 18.22 15.09
N ASN A 374 26.76 17.41 14.44
CA ASN A 374 26.05 16.26 15.00
C ASN A 374 25.42 16.50 16.40
N PRO A 375 24.54 17.51 16.56
CA PRO A 375 23.94 17.82 17.85
C PRO A 375 23.06 16.68 18.38
N TRP A 376 22.56 15.83 17.48
CA TRP A 376 21.73 14.67 17.80
C TRP A 376 22.54 13.46 18.28
N ARG A 377 23.88 13.49 18.21
CA ARG A 377 24.76 12.37 18.58
C ARG A 377 24.39 11.08 17.86
N THR A 378 24.05 11.18 16.58
CA THR A 378 23.84 10.03 15.71
C THR A 378 25.18 9.31 15.51
N ALA A 379 25.24 8.03 15.87
CA ALA A 379 26.36 7.17 15.54
C ALA A 379 26.23 6.73 14.08
N VAL A 380 27.25 7.03 13.26
CA VAL A 380 27.23 6.72 11.82
C VAL A 380 27.16 5.20 11.63
N GLU A 381 27.90 4.46 12.44
CA GLU A 381 28.03 3.01 12.38
C GLU A 381 26.69 2.29 12.62
N ASP A 382 25.76 2.93 13.34
CA ASP A 382 24.42 2.38 13.53
C ASP A 382 23.55 2.54 12.28
N VAL A 383 23.72 3.63 11.54
CA VAL A 383 23.04 3.83 10.26
C VAL A 383 23.63 2.90 9.20
N GLU A 384 24.96 2.81 9.11
CA GLU A 384 25.68 2.01 8.12
C GLU A 384 25.30 0.52 8.13
N LYS A 385 25.10 -0.06 9.32
CA LYS A 385 24.68 -1.46 9.50
C LYS A 385 23.30 -1.74 8.92
N ASP A 386 22.44 -0.73 8.87
CA ASP A 386 21.05 -0.85 8.44
C ASP A 386 20.85 -0.53 6.96
N LEU A 387 21.82 0.14 6.31
CA LEU A 387 21.72 0.53 4.92
C LEU A 387 21.50 -0.69 4.03
N TYR A 388 20.54 -0.59 3.11
CA TYR A 388 20.22 -1.63 2.13
C TYR A 388 19.77 -2.97 2.73
N ALA A 389 19.25 -2.99 3.97
CA ALA A 389 18.81 -4.22 4.65
C ALA A 389 17.87 -5.10 3.81
N THR A 390 17.04 -4.49 2.95
CA THR A 390 16.11 -5.19 2.06
C THR A 390 16.79 -6.03 0.96
N ASN A 391 18.10 -5.85 0.73
CA ASN A 391 18.90 -6.70 -0.15
C ASN A 391 19.28 -8.04 0.50
N PHE A 392 19.11 -8.17 1.81
CA PHE A 392 19.54 -9.34 2.58
C PHE A 392 18.37 -10.10 3.20
N THR A 393 17.13 -9.76 2.86
CA THR A 393 15.96 -10.52 3.31
C THR A 393 16.04 -11.97 2.86
N ARG A 394 15.50 -12.84 3.69
CA ARG A 394 15.38 -14.26 3.40
C ARG A 394 14.47 -14.54 2.22
N MET A 395 14.74 -15.66 1.58
CA MET A 395 13.94 -16.19 0.47
C MET A 395 13.24 -17.50 0.85
N ASP A 396 13.47 -18.02 2.05
CA ASP A 396 12.99 -19.30 2.56
C ASP A 396 12.12 -19.15 3.82
N GLY A 397 11.56 -20.25 4.30
CA GLY A 397 10.74 -20.29 5.52
C GLY A 397 9.29 -19.86 5.32
N PHE A 398 8.82 -19.82 4.07
CA PHE A 398 7.43 -19.51 3.72
C PHE A 398 6.62 -20.81 3.59
N GLN A 399 5.33 -20.73 3.93
CA GLN A 399 4.40 -21.86 3.82
C GLN A 399 3.37 -21.61 2.73
N ARG A 400 2.80 -20.40 2.67
CA ARG A 400 1.84 -20.00 1.63
C ARG A 400 2.10 -18.56 1.21
N MET A 401 2.21 -18.33 -0.09
CA MET A 401 2.42 -17.00 -0.64
C MET A 401 1.46 -16.80 -1.80
N VAL A 402 0.80 -15.65 -1.85
CA VAL A 402 0.02 -15.23 -3.02
C VAL A 402 0.53 -13.89 -3.51
N TRP A 403 0.98 -13.87 -4.74
CA TRP A 403 1.29 -12.67 -5.49
C TRP A 403 0.06 -12.32 -6.33
N THR A 404 -0.35 -11.06 -6.29
CA THR A 404 -1.51 -10.57 -7.03
C THR A 404 -1.08 -9.41 -7.94
N THR A 405 -1.57 -9.39 -9.17
CA THR A 405 -1.30 -8.35 -10.19
C THR A 405 -2.58 -8.02 -10.93
N ALA A 406 -2.55 -6.99 -11.79
CA ALA A 406 -3.60 -6.75 -12.78
C ALA A 406 -3.05 -6.50 -14.17
N LYS A 407 -3.95 -6.56 -15.17
CA LYS A 407 -3.61 -6.47 -16.59
C LYS A 407 -2.77 -5.25 -16.96
N LEU A 408 -3.02 -4.09 -16.34
CA LEU A 408 -2.28 -2.85 -16.58
C LEU A 408 -1.39 -2.44 -15.40
N ASP A 409 -1.04 -3.39 -14.52
CA ASP A 409 -0.06 -3.20 -13.45
C ASP A 409 1.35 -3.08 -14.04
N ARG A 410 1.64 -1.94 -14.67
CA ARG A 410 2.89 -1.69 -15.39
C ARG A 410 4.07 -1.79 -14.43
N ASN A 411 5.20 -2.29 -14.95
CA ASN A 411 6.40 -2.71 -14.20
C ASN A 411 6.27 -4.04 -13.45
N HIS A 412 5.06 -4.57 -13.31
CA HIS A 412 4.78 -5.81 -12.62
C HIS A 412 4.33 -6.89 -13.63
N TRP A 413 3.23 -6.60 -14.33
CA TRP A 413 2.62 -7.49 -15.30
C TRP A 413 2.90 -7.08 -16.75
N ASN A 414 3.25 -8.05 -17.58
CA ASN A 414 3.27 -7.93 -19.05
C ASN A 414 2.08 -8.70 -19.62
N ALA A 415 1.04 -8.00 -20.05
CA ALA A 415 -0.17 -8.62 -20.58
C ALA A 415 0.02 -9.33 -21.94
N GLU A 416 1.00 -8.90 -22.74
CA GLU A 416 1.29 -9.48 -24.05
C GLU A 416 2.15 -10.74 -23.92
N GLU A 417 3.10 -10.72 -22.99
CA GLU A 417 3.98 -11.84 -22.68
C GLU A 417 4.00 -12.13 -21.16
N PRO A 418 2.93 -12.72 -20.59
CA PRO A 418 2.81 -12.94 -19.13
C PRO A 418 4.01 -13.61 -18.48
N MET A 419 4.65 -14.57 -19.16
CA MET A 419 5.81 -15.28 -18.64
C MET A 419 7.07 -14.41 -18.49
N ARG A 420 7.10 -13.23 -19.12
CA ARG A 420 8.18 -12.23 -18.99
C ARG A 420 7.91 -11.19 -17.91
N SER A 421 6.82 -11.35 -17.15
CA SER A 421 6.46 -10.49 -16.01
C SER A 421 7.41 -10.68 -14.84
N ILE A 422 7.68 -9.61 -14.10
CA ILE A 422 8.58 -9.70 -12.93
C ILE A 422 7.96 -10.53 -11.81
N GLU A 423 6.64 -10.51 -11.62
CA GLU A 423 5.97 -11.33 -10.59
C GLU A 423 6.08 -12.83 -10.90
N VAL A 424 6.10 -13.23 -12.17
CA VAL A 424 6.32 -14.64 -12.54
C VAL A 424 7.73 -15.05 -12.14
N PHE A 425 8.73 -14.22 -12.44
CA PHE A 425 10.12 -14.44 -12.03
C PHE A 425 10.25 -14.52 -10.50
N ILE A 426 9.68 -13.56 -9.78
CA ILE A 426 9.69 -13.52 -8.30
C ILE A 426 9.06 -14.78 -7.71
N ALA A 427 7.87 -15.16 -8.17
CA ALA A 427 7.17 -16.34 -7.67
C ALA A 427 8.01 -17.60 -7.91
N ASN A 428 8.69 -17.72 -9.06
CA ASN A 428 9.57 -18.84 -9.36
C ASN A 428 10.81 -18.91 -8.46
N GLU A 429 11.44 -17.77 -8.16
CA GLU A 429 12.58 -17.74 -7.22
C GLU A 429 12.16 -18.17 -5.81
N TYR A 430 10.97 -17.79 -5.35
CA TYR A 430 10.44 -18.28 -4.07
C TYR A 430 10.05 -19.76 -4.11
N ARG A 431 9.44 -20.26 -5.20
CA ARG A 431 9.16 -21.70 -5.38
C ARG A 431 10.44 -22.53 -5.28
N ALA A 432 11.51 -22.09 -5.92
CA ALA A 432 12.80 -22.78 -5.89
C ALA A 432 13.43 -22.86 -4.50
N LYS A 433 13.14 -21.90 -3.62
CA LYS A 433 13.64 -21.86 -2.23
C LYS A 433 12.69 -22.45 -1.20
N ASN A 434 11.44 -22.74 -1.57
CA ASN A 434 10.41 -23.30 -0.70
C ASN A 434 9.66 -24.41 -1.44
N PRO A 435 10.29 -25.57 -1.70
CA PRO A 435 9.70 -26.63 -2.54
C PRO A 435 8.38 -27.19 -2.00
N ASP A 436 8.19 -27.16 -0.68
CA ASP A 436 6.98 -27.67 -0.01
C ASP A 436 5.90 -26.58 0.19
N ALA A 437 6.19 -25.33 -0.18
CA ALA A 437 5.29 -24.21 0.03
C ALA A 437 4.30 -24.02 -1.13
N GLN A 438 3.13 -23.48 -0.81
CA GLN A 438 2.16 -23.07 -1.82
C GLN A 438 2.42 -21.62 -2.25
N VAL A 439 3.33 -21.43 -3.21
CA VAL A 439 3.61 -20.13 -3.83
C VAL A 439 2.77 -19.96 -5.10
N ARG A 440 1.83 -19.01 -5.08
CA ARG A 440 0.85 -18.76 -6.14
C ARG A 440 0.96 -17.34 -6.68
N LEU A 441 0.58 -17.18 -7.94
CA LEU A 441 0.47 -15.90 -8.61
C LEU A 441 -0.88 -15.85 -9.33
N ILE A 442 -1.69 -14.86 -9.01
CA ILE A 442 -2.99 -14.62 -9.65
C ILE A 442 -3.03 -13.22 -10.26
N ASN A 443 -3.39 -13.17 -11.54
CA ASN A 443 -3.64 -11.92 -12.24
C ASN A 443 -5.14 -11.63 -12.29
N TRP A 444 -5.51 -10.41 -11.90
CA TRP A 444 -6.84 -9.86 -12.15
C TRP A 444 -6.89 -9.39 -13.60
N ASP A 445 -7.49 -10.15 -14.52
CA ASP A 445 -7.54 -9.84 -15.95
C ASP A 445 -8.60 -8.76 -16.26
N LEU A 446 -8.43 -7.61 -15.61
CA LEU A 446 -9.15 -6.37 -15.79
C LEU A 446 -8.10 -5.29 -16.07
N PRO A 447 -8.35 -4.31 -16.95
CA PRO A 447 -7.46 -3.17 -17.23
C PRO A 447 -7.33 -2.19 -16.06
N MET A 448 -6.97 -2.73 -14.90
CA MET A 448 -6.68 -2.05 -13.66
C MET A 448 -5.18 -1.86 -13.53
N THR A 449 -4.78 -0.69 -13.03
CA THR A 449 -3.38 -0.33 -12.85
C THR A 449 -2.87 -0.80 -11.50
N HIS A 450 -1.62 -0.45 -11.21
CA HIS A 450 -1.02 -0.62 -9.89
C HIS A 450 -1.89 -0.02 -8.76
N TYR A 451 -2.70 1.00 -9.05
CA TYR A 451 -3.59 1.64 -8.06
C TYR A 451 -5.01 1.05 -8.04
N GLY A 452 -5.14 -0.26 -8.22
CA GLY A 452 -6.42 -0.94 -8.13
C GLY A 452 -7.23 -0.65 -6.86
N HIS A 453 -6.54 -0.35 -5.75
CA HIS A 453 -7.16 0.04 -4.47
C HIS A 453 -7.87 1.41 -4.52
N LEU A 454 -7.58 2.26 -5.51
CA LEU A 454 -8.29 3.50 -5.79
C LEU A 454 -9.26 3.38 -6.96
N GLU A 455 -8.95 2.52 -7.93
CA GLU A 455 -9.74 2.34 -9.14
C GLU A 455 -11.00 1.50 -8.90
N LEU A 456 -10.88 0.39 -8.18
CA LEU A 456 -11.98 -0.51 -7.81
C LEU A 456 -11.83 -1.01 -6.36
N PRO A 457 -11.96 -0.11 -5.36
CA PRO A 457 -11.70 -0.43 -3.96
C PRO A 457 -12.55 -1.60 -3.43
N GLN A 458 -13.82 -1.68 -3.80
CA GLN A 458 -14.73 -2.71 -3.29
C GLN A 458 -14.44 -4.09 -3.89
N GLN A 459 -14.24 -4.18 -5.20
CA GLN A 459 -13.93 -5.42 -5.90
C GLN A 459 -12.56 -5.96 -5.45
N LEU A 460 -11.56 -5.08 -5.31
CA LEU A 460 -10.24 -5.48 -4.83
C LEU A 460 -10.29 -5.92 -3.36
N ALA A 461 -11.11 -5.28 -2.51
CA ALA A 461 -11.33 -5.74 -1.13
C ALA A 461 -11.90 -7.17 -1.09
N ALA A 462 -12.91 -7.47 -1.91
CA ALA A 462 -13.47 -8.81 -2.02
C ALA A 462 -12.44 -9.85 -2.51
N ALA A 463 -11.67 -9.51 -3.54
CA ALA A 463 -10.64 -10.38 -4.08
C ALA A 463 -9.57 -10.68 -3.02
N HIS A 464 -9.04 -9.65 -2.36
CA HIS A 464 -8.05 -9.82 -1.30
C HIS A 464 -8.61 -10.55 -0.08
N TYR A 465 -9.87 -10.33 0.30
CA TYR A 465 -10.51 -11.10 1.37
C TYR A 465 -10.57 -12.60 1.04
N SER A 466 -10.96 -12.96 -0.19
CA SER A 466 -10.94 -14.36 -0.66
C SER A 466 -9.54 -14.97 -0.59
N VAL A 467 -8.50 -14.22 -1.01
CA VAL A 467 -7.10 -14.64 -0.92
C VAL A 467 -6.64 -14.82 0.53
N VAL A 468 -7.02 -13.91 1.43
CA VAL A 468 -6.72 -14.04 2.87
C VAL A 468 -7.30 -15.32 3.44
N ARG A 469 -8.56 -15.64 3.10
CA ARG A 469 -9.20 -16.89 3.53
C ARG A 469 -8.45 -18.11 3.01
N TRP A 470 -8.02 -18.09 1.75
CA TRP A 470 -7.20 -19.16 1.17
C TRP A 470 -5.86 -19.33 1.90
N LEU A 471 -5.17 -18.22 2.20
CA LEU A 471 -3.89 -18.20 2.92
C LEU A 471 -3.96 -18.82 4.31
N VAL A 472 -5.14 -18.82 4.95
CA VAL A 472 -5.33 -19.36 6.31
C VAL A 472 -6.18 -20.62 6.36
N ARG A 473 -6.51 -21.23 5.22
CA ARG A 473 -7.12 -22.56 5.20
C ARG A 473 -6.24 -23.53 6.00
N PRO A 474 -6.82 -24.51 6.73
CA PRO A 474 -6.04 -25.52 7.43
C PRO A 474 -5.10 -26.31 6.51
#